data_AF-A0AA39F6J8-F1
#
_entry.id   AF-A0AA39F6J8-F1
#
_cell.length_a   1.000
_cell.length_b   1.000
_cell.length_c   1.000
_cell.angle_alpha   90.00
_cell.angle_beta   90.00
_cell.angle_gamma   90.00
#
_symmetry.space_group_name_H-M   'P 1'
#
loop_
_entity.id
_entity.type
_entity.pdbx_description
1 polymer ?
#
loop_
_entity_poly.entity_id
_entity_poly.type
_entity_poly.pdbx_seq_one_letter_code
_entity_poly.pdbx_strand_id
1 'polypeptide(L)'
;MKTQLIIFLALCGVAFSFNHNPILNVTPSQLKVLIDAQKGCILYDQPCDSMGKMMKSHLPVLSKFCNVNGCSPSLPLPLKQFFDKVQIAAPQEWQAVLRKYAAH
;
A
#
# COMPACT_ATOMS: atom_id res chain seq x y z
N MET A 1 -33.77 -11.62 10.05
CA MET A 1 -33.12 -10.29 10.11
C MET A 1 -31.76 -10.33 10.84
N LYS A 2 -30.83 -11.23 10.46
CA LYS A 2 -29.47 -11.30 11.05
C LYS A 2 -28.35 -11.09 10.02
N THR A 3 -28.63 -11.45 8.76
CA THR A 3 -27.66 -11.43 7.66
C THR A 3 -27.33 -10.02 7.15
N GLN A 4 -28.25 -9.06 7.28
CA GLN A 4 -28.04 -7.66 6.84
C GLN A 4 -27.08 -6.89 7.76
N LEU A 5 -26.97 -7.27 9.05
CA LEU A 5 -26.13 -6.57 10.02
C LEU A 5 -24.63 -6.86 9.80
N ILE A 6 -24.31 -8.07 9.31
CA ILE A 6 -22.92 -8.52 9.10
C ILE A 6 -22.28 -7.81 7.89
N ILE A 7 -23.08 -7.55 6.85
CA ILE A 7 -22.61 -6.89 5.63
C ILE A 7 -22.26 -5.42 5.91
N PHE A 8 -23.05 -4.74 6.75
CA PHE A 8 -22.75 -3.36 7.15
C PHE A 8 -21.50 -3.24 8.03
N LEU A 9 -21.27 -4.19 8.95
CA LEU A 9 -20.06 -4.21 9.77
C LEU A 9 -18.79 -4.47 8.94
N ALA A 10 -18.87 -5.32 7.91
CA ALA A 10 -17.75 -5.57 7.00
C ALA A 10 -17.40 -4.32 6.17
N LEU A 11 -18.40 -3.58 5.68
CA LEU A 11 -18.16 -2.35 4.90
C LEU A 11 -17.62 -1.19 5.77
N CYS A 12 -18.08 -1.07 7.02
CA CYS A 12 -17.53 -0.10 7.96
C CYS A 12 -16.09 -0.45 8.39
N GLY A 13 -15.75 -1.74 8.55
CA GLY A 13 -14.40 -2.17 8.89
C GLY A 13 -13.38 -1.77 7.82
N VAL A 14 -13.74 -1.84 6.54
CA VAL A 14 -12.87 -1.40 5.44
C VAL A 14 -12.69 0.12 5.44
N ALA A 15 -13.74 0.89 5.74
CA ALA A 15 -13.66 2.36 5.79
C ALA A 15 -12.88 2.88 7.02
N PHE A 16 -12.99 2.20 8.17
CA PHE A 16 -12.34 2.62 9.41
C PHE A 16 -10.81 2.45 9.39
N SER A 17 -10.30 1.50 8.61
CA SER A 17 -8.85 1.31 8.45
C SER A 17 -8.16 2.39 7.61
N PHE A 18 -8.89 3.21 6.84
CA PHE A 18 -8.27 4.28 6.04
C PHE A 18 -7.95 5.54 6.83
N ASN A 19 -8.66 5.82 7.93
CA ASN A 19 -8.51 7.06 8.70
C ASN A 19 -7.30 7.05 9.64
N HIS A 20 -6.72 5.88 9.92
CA HIS A 20 -5.56 5.72 10.79
C HIS A 20 -4.36 5.20 9.99
N ASN A 21 -4.01 5.86 8.89
CA ASN A 21 -2.75 5.58 8.19
C ASN A 21 -1.65 6.49 8.76
N PRO A 22 -0.92 6.08 9.83
CA PRO A 22 0.18 6.86 10.37
C PRO A 22 1.24 7.17 9.30
N ILE A 23 1.30 6.36 8.23
CA ILE A 23 2.25 6.49 7.13
C ILE A 23 2.13 7.83 6.38
N LEU A 24 0.94 8.45 6.38
CA LEU A 24 0.77 9.75 5.73
C LEU A 24 1.49 10.89 6.46
N ASN A 25 1.81 10.74 7.75
CA ASN A 25 2.54 11.75 8.52
C ASN A 25 4.05 11.43 8.70
N VAL A 26 4.55 10.43 7.97
CA VAL A 26 5.94 9.97 8.06
C VAL A 26 6.81 10.77 7.07
N THR A 27 8.03 11.11 7.47
CA THR A 27 9.00 11.76 6.58
C THR A 27 9.53 10.78 5.53
N PRO A 28 10.06 11.23 4.38
CA PRO A 28 10.62 10.32 3.38
C PRO A 28 11.72 9.41 3.92
N SER A 29 12.56 9.91 4.84
CA SER A 29 13.64 9.12 5.46
C SER A 29 13.11 8.01 6.37
N GLN A 30 12.11 8.30 7.19
CA GLN A 30 11.45 7.30 8.03
C GLN A 30 10.69 6.26 7.19
N LEU A 31 10.04 6.71 6.12
CA LEU A 31 9.33 5.83 5.19
C LEU A 31 10.31 4.87 4.49
N LYS A 32 11.49 5.35 4.09
CA LYS A 32 12.53 4.50 3.52
C LYS A 32 12.95 3.38 4.47
N VAL A 33 13.19 3.69 5.75
CA VAL A 33 13.54 2.68 6.78
C VAL A 33 12.43 1.63 6.94
N LEU A 34 11.16 2.06 6.93
CA LEU A 34 10.03 1.14 7.00
C LEU A 34 9.95 0.22 5.77
N ILE A 35 10.10 0.78 4.56
CA ILE A 35 10.13 0.00 3.33
C ILE A 35 11.29 -0.99 3.34
N ASP A 36 12.48 -0.54 3.78
CA ASP A 36 13.67 -1.38 3.89
C ASP A 36 13.48 -2.55 4.86
N ALA A 37 12.76 -2.34 5.97
CA ALA A 37 12.43 -3.40 6.91
C ALA A 37 11.42 -4.40 6.31
N GLN A 38 10.46 -3.93 5.50
CA GLN A 38 9.38 -4.76 4.97
C GLN A 38 9.67 -5.36 3.59
N LYS A 39 10.73 -4.94 2.90
CA LYS A 39 11.08 -5.40 1.55
C LYS A 39 11.29 -6.91 1.48
N GLY A 40 11.77 -7.52 2.57
CA GLY A 40 11.90 -8.97 2.73
C GLY A 40 10.60 -9.70 2.38
N CYS A 41 9.49 -9.32 3.01
CA CYS A 41 8.21 -9.95 2.72
C CYS A 41 7.59 -9.46 1.41
N ILE A 42 7.67 -8.16 1.14
CA ILE A 42 7.01 -7.56 -0.01
C ILE A 42 7.61 -8.10 -1.32
N LEU A 43 8.94 -8.23 -1.40
CA LEU A 43 9.63 -8.62 -2.63
C LEU A 43 10.06 -10.08 -2.66
N TYR A 44 10.44 -10.65 -1.51
CA TYR A 44 11.12 -11.96 -1.45
C TYR A 44 10.33 -13.05 -0.73
N ASP A 45 9.02 -12.85 -0.55
CA ASP A 45 8.07 -13.83 0.03
C ASP A 45 8.46 -14.36 1.41
N GLN A 46 9.26 -13.58 2.16
CA GLN A 46 9.48 -13.79 3.59
C GLN A 46 8.18 -13.56 4.38
N PRO A 47 8.06 -14.04 5.62
CA PRO A 47 6.89 -13.77 6.46
C PRO A 47 6.69 -12.26 6.69
N CYS A 48 5.49 -11.75 6.42
CA CYS A 48 5.14 -10.36 6.75
C CYS A 48 4.67 -10.25 8.20
N ASP A 49 5.11 -9.18 8.88
CA ASP A 49 4.44 -8.68 10.07
C ASP A 49 3.11 -7.96 9.72
N SER A 50 2.46 -7.37 10.72
CA SER A 50 1.20 -6.64 10.53
C SER A 50 1.32 -5.45 9.57
N MET A 51 2.45 -4.73 9.60
CA MET A 51 2.72 -3.60 8.71
C MET A 51 2.96 -4.07 7.28
N GLY A 52 3.81 -5.07 7.09
CA GLY A 52 4.09 -5.67 5.79
C GLY A 52 2.82 -6.24 5.13
N LYS A 53 1.93 -6.88 5.91
CA LYS A 53 0.62 -7.36 5.41
C LYS A 53 -0.27 -6.21 4.94
N MET A 54 -0.31 -5.12 5.70
CA MET A 54 -1.08 -3.93 5.31
C MET A 54 -0.53 -3.32 4.02
N MET A 55 0.78 -3.10 3.92
CA MET A 55 1.40 -2.60 2.69
C MET A 55 1.12 -3.51 1.50
N LYS A 56 1.30 -4.84 1.67
CA LYS A 56 1.05 -5.85 0.63
C LYS A 56 -0.42 -5.86 0.18
N SER A 57 -1.37 -5.58 1.07
CA SER A 57 -2.80 -5.53 0.74
C SER A 57 -3.17 -4.42 -0.25
N HIS A 58 -2.37 -3.35 -0.31
CA HIS A 58 -2.58 -2.24 -1.24
C HIS A 58 -1.87 -2.41 -2.58
N LEU A 59 -0.87 -3.31 -2.67
CA LEU A 59 -0.09 -3.55 -3.90
C LEU A 59 -0.92 -4.06 -5.09
N PRO A 60 -1.98 -4.88 -4.94
CA PRO A 60 -2.81 -5.30 -6.08
C PRO A 60 -3.47 -4.13 -6.82
N VAL A 61 -3.64 -2.98 -6.17
CA VAL A 61 -4.18 -1.78 -6.82
C VAL A 61 -3.14 -1.14 -7.76
N LEU A 62 -1.85 -1.38 -7.53
CA LEU A 62 -0.77 -0.81 -8.34
C LEU A 62 -0.83 -1.26 -9.79
N SER A 63 -1.14 -2.54 -10.05
CA SER A 63 -1.23 -3.07 -11.41
C SER A 63 -2.23 -2.33 -12.30
N LYS A 64 -3.27 -1.75 -11.70
CA LYS A 64 -4.33 -1.07 -12.43
C LYS A 64 -4.08 0.42 -12.61
N PHE A 65 -3.33 1.03 -11.70
CA PHE A 65 -3.28 2.49 -11.60
C PHE A 65 -1.86 3.06 -11.61
N CYS A 66 -0.81 2.28 -11.43
CA CYS A 66 0.54 2.79 -11.25
C CYS A 66 1.55 2.13 -12.21
N ASN A 67 2.51 2.92 -12.67
CA ASN A 67 3.63 2.47 -13.49
C ASN A 67 4.94 3.14 -13.04
N VAL A 68 6.02 2.93 -13.80
CA VAL A 68 7.36 3.47 -13.49
C VAL A 68 7.37 5.00 -13.34
N ASN A 69 6.47 5.70 -14.03
CA ASN A 69 6.38 7.17 -13.99
C ASN A 69 5.46 7.70 -12.88
N GLY A 70 4.71 6.82 -12.20
CA GLY A 70 3.85 7.16 -11.06
C GLY A 70 2.44 6.60 -11.16
N CYS A 71 1.53 7.12 -10.34
CA CYS A 71 0.16 6.66 -10.23
C CYS A 71 -0.86 7.58 -10.91
N SER A 72 -1.86 6.97 -11.56
CA SER A 72 -3.00 7.59 -12.23
C SER A 72 -3.79 8.50 -11.29
N PRO A 73 -4.33 9.63 -11.78
CA PRO A 73 -5.22 10.49 -11.01
C PRO A 73 -6.56 9.81 -10.64
N SER A 74 -6.93 8.72 -11.30
CA SER A 74 -8.12 7.93 -10.95
C SER A 74 -7.95 7.10 -9.66
N LEU A 75 -6.74 7.00 -9.12
CA LEU A 75 -6.49 6.35 -7.85
C LEU A 75 -7.02 7.20 -6.68
N PRO A 76 -7.66 6.60 -5.66
CA PRO A 76 -8.12 7.35 -4.49
C PRO A 76 -7.00 8.18 -3.86
N LEU A 77 -7.30 9.44 -3.53
CA LEU A 77 -6.30 10.43 -3.11
C LEU A 77 -5.37 9.96 -1.97
N PRO A 78 -5.85 9.29 -0.90
CA PRO A 78 -4.98 8.79 0.17
C PRO A 78 -3.98 7.73 -0.32
N LEU A 79 -4.41 6.85 -1.22
CA LEU A 79 -3.53 5.83 -1.82
C LEU A 79 -2.52 6.47 -2.76
N LYS A 80 -2.96 7.45 -3.56
CA LYS A 80 -2.06 8.20 -4.45
C LYS A 80 -0.95 8.89 -3.66
N GLN A 81 -1.31 9.63 -2.61
CA GLN A 81 -0.33 10.31 -1.76
C GLN A 81 0.64 9.34 -1.09
N PHE A 82 0.14 8.18 -0.64
CA PHE A 82 0.98 7.14 -0.07
C PHE A 82 2.00 6.61 -1.08
N PHE A 83 1.55 6.19 -2.28
CA PHE A 83 2.46 5.64 -3.28
C PHE A 83 3.42 6.69 -3.87
N ASP A 84 3.00 7.94 -4.04
CA ASP A 84 3.89 9.02 -4.45
C ASP A 84 5.04 9.19 -3.43
N LYS A 85 4.73 9.13 -2.11
CA LYS A 85 5.74 9.18 -1.05
C LYS A 85 6.67 7.97 -1.08
N VAL A 86 6.14 6.77 -1.33
CA VAL A 86 6.93 5.53 -1.46
C VAL A 86 7.89 5.63 -2.64
N GLN A 87 7.41 6.10 -3.80
CA GLN A 87 8.23 6.29 -5.00
C GLN A 87 9.38 7.26 -4.76
N ILE A 88 9.13 8.37 -4.06
CA ILE A 88 10.15 9.37 -3.73
C ILE A 88 11.16 8.82 -2.71
N ALA A 89 10.68 8.13 -1.67
CA ALA A 89 11.51 7.66 -0.57
C ALA A 89 12.38 6.44 -0.94
N ALA A 90 11.89 5.56 -1.80
CA ALA A 90 12.50 4.27 -2.12
C ALA A 90 12.31 3.93 -3.61
N PRO A 91 12.93 4.69 -4.53
CA PRO A 91 12.68 4.53 -5.97
C PRO A 91 13.13 3.16 -6.52
N GLN A 92 14.16 2.55 -5.94
CA GLN A 92 14.63 1.23 -6.35
C GLN A 92 13.64 0.13 -5.94
N GLU A 93 13.18 0.17 -4.68
CA GLU A 93 12.17 -0.74 -4.15
C GLU A 93 10.83 -0.55 -4.86
N TRP A 94 10.46 0.69 -5.21
CA TRP A 94 9.28 0.98 -6.02
C TRP A 94 9.32 0.27 -7.36
N GLN A 95 10.44 0.34 -8.09
CA GLN A 95 10.60 -0.40 -9.34
C GLN A 95 10.51 -1.90 -9.14
N ALA A 96 11.10 -2.45 -8.07
CA ALA A 96 11.02 -3.87 -7.77
C ALA A 96 9.59 -4.32 -7.46
N VAL A 97 8.83 -3.50 -6.73
CA VAL A 97 7.41 -3.71 -6.45
C VAL A 97 6.61 -3.70 -7.75
N LEU A 98 6.81 -2.70 -8.62
CA LEU A 98 6.11 -2.63 -9.90
C LEU A 98 6.42 -3.85 -10.78
N ARG A 99 7.67 -4.32 -10.83
CA ARG A 99 8.03 -5.55 -11.56
C ARG A 99 7.33 -6.79 -11.01
N LYS A 100 7.14 -6.88 -9.70
CA LYS A 100 6.51 -8.04 -9.07
C LYS A 100 4.98 -8.01 -9.13
N TYR A 101 4.38 -6.83 -8.99
CA TYR A 101 2.93 -6.69 -8.78
C TYR A 101 2.19 -5.93 -9.88
N ALA A 102 2.89 -5.21 -10.76
CA ALA A 102 2.32 -4.41 -11.84
C ALA A 102 2.85 -4.78 -13.23
N ALA A 103 3.65 -5.85 -13.34
CA ALA A 103 4.09 -6.39 -14.63
C ALA A 103 2.96 -7.20 -15.28
N HIS A 104 2.09 -6.50 -16.02
CA HIS A 104 1.13 -7.07 -16.94
C HIS A 104 1.11 -6.27 -18.23
#